data_AF-Q72AR6-F1
#
_entry.id   AF-Q72AR6-F1
#
_cell.length_a   1.000
_cell.length_b   1.000
_cell.length_c   1.000
_cell.angle_alpha   90.00
_cell.angle_beta   90.00
_cell.angle_gamma   90.00
#
_symmetry.space_group_name_H-M   'P 1'
#
loop_
_entity.id
_entity.type
_entity.pdbx_description
1 polymer ?
#
loop_
_entity_poly.entity_id
_entity_poly.type
_entity_poly.pdbx_seq_one_letter_code
_entity_poly.pdbx_strand_id
1 'polypeptide(L)'
;MPPTTLRVFVYGTLKRGGRHHAAHCADALRVRTGCTRGRLVDLPAGYPTLHVPGSSVLAIGTSDLAADAWRGMHCTLPGTPTSEDFIAPALPCALVRGEVIDFADAPAALHRLDKLEEFAPGGISLYLRVLLPVLVDDVLLPCWTYVSPIASAMMPPDCCHH
;
A
#
# COMPACT_ATOMS: atom_id res chain seq x y z
N MET A 1 7.88 -17.59 -18.42
CA MET A 1 7.11 -16.40 -18.00
C MET A 1 8.11 -15.34 -17.55
N PRO A 2 8.00 -14.07 -17.96
CA PRO A 2 8.85 -13.02 -17.42
C PRO A 2 8.65 -12.94 -15.90
N PRO A 3 9.69 -12.61 -15.12
CA PRO A 3 9.55 -12.42 -13.68
C PRO A 3 8.51 -11.31 -13.42
N THR A 4 7.51 -11.61 -12.58
CA THR A 4 6.48 -10.65 -12.20
C THR A 4 6.83 -10.11 -10.83
N THR A 5 7.40 -8.90 -10.79
CA THR A 5 7.81 -8.28 -9.53
C THR A 5 6.62 -7.61 -8.85
N LEU A 6 6.39 -7.93 -7.58
CA LEU A 6 5.40 -7.25 -6.76
C LEU A 6 6.07 -6.17 -5.92
N ARG A 7 5.50 -4.97 -5.91
CA ARG A 7 5.88 -3.88 -5.01
C ARG A 7 4.83 -3.73 -3.92
N VAL A 8 5.24 -3.91 -2.67
CA VAL A 8 4.36 -3.79 -1.51
C VAL A 8 4.87 -2.71 -0.59
N PHE A 9 4.03 -1.73 -0.26
CA PHE A 9 4.30 -0.74 0.77
C PHE A 9 3.81 -1.25 2.12
N VAL A 10 4.67 -1.20 3.13
CA VAL A 10 4.39 -1.65 4.49
C VAL A 10 4.71 -0.55 5.48
N TYR A 11 3.81 -0.32 6.44
CA TYR A 11 3.90 0.78 7.40
C TYR A 11 3.85 0.32 8.86
N GLY A 12 3.80 -1.01 9.10
CA GLY A 12 3.64 -1.61 10.42
C GLY A 12 4.45 -2.91 10.59
N THR A 13 3.78 -3.99 10.97
CA THR A 13 4.37 -5.27 11.42
C THR A 13 5.18 -6.04 10.37
N LEU A 14 5.05 -5.68 9.10
CA LEU A 14 5.83 -6.22 7.98
C LEU A 14 7.13 -5.45 7.69
N LYS A 15 7.36 -4.30 8.34
CA LYS A 15 8.64 -3.58 8.23
C LYS A 15 9.80 -4.40 8.81
N ARG A 16 11.04 -4.13 8.40
CA ARG A 16 12.25 -4.70 9.02
C ARG A 16 12.20 -4.55 10.54
N GLY A 17 12.49 -5.64 11.25
CA GLY A 17 12.39 -5.71 12.72
C GLY A 17 10.97 -5.93 13.26
N GLY A 18 9.94 -5.91 12.41
CA GLY A 18 8.58 -6.27 12.76
C GLY A 18 8.40 -7.79 12.90
N ARG A 19 7.44 -8.20 13.73
CA ARG A 19 7.19 -9.61 14.09
C ARG A 19 6.88 -10.53 12.90
N HIS A 20 6.36 -9.99 11.80
CA HIS A 20 5.99 -10.79 10.60
C HIS A 20 7.06 -10.74 9.51
N HIS A 21 8.06 -9.87 9.60
CA HIS A 21 9.03 -9.65 8.52
C HIS A 21 9.84 -10.91 8.19
N ALA A 22 10.39 -11.58 9.20
CA ALA A 22 11.22 -12.78 8.97
C ALA A 22 10.44 -13.94 8.32
N ALA A 23 9.15 -14.09 8.64
CA ALA A 23 8.32 -15.17 8.13
C ALA A 23 7.73 -14.88 6.73
N HIS A 24 7.48 -13.61 6.40
CA HIS A 24 6.74 -13.21 5.20
C HIS A 24 7.54 -12.40 4.19
N CYS A 25 8.80 -12.04 4.49
CA CYS A 25 9.67 -11.25 3.62
C CYS A 25 11.03 -11.93 3.37
N ALA A 26 11.18 -13.23 3.64
CA ALA A 26 12.43 -13.97 3.43
C ALA A 26 12.88 -14.00 1.95
N ASP A 27 11.93 -13.90 1.03
CA ASP A 27 12.11 -13.84 -0.43
C ASP A 27 12.09 -12.40 -0.98
N ALA A 28 12.20 -11.39 -0.10
CA ALA A 28 12.32 -10.00 -0.52
C ALA A 28 13.60 -9.80 -1.33
N LEU A 29 13.44 -9.36 -2.58
CA LEU A 29 14.56 -9.00 -3.47
C LEU A 29 15.22 -7.70 -3.01
N ARG A 30 14.40 -6.74 -2.58
CA ARG A 30 14.85 -5.42 -2.17
C ARG A 30 13.88 -4.82 -1.16
N VAL A 31 14.41 -4.04 -0.24
CA VAL A 31 13.63 -3.20 0.69
C VAL A 31 14.16 -1.78 0.59
N ARG A 32 13.28 -0.82 0.38
CA ARG A 32 13.57 0.63 0.30
C ARG A 32 12.70 1.38 1.28
N THR A 33 13.14 2.55 1.72
CA THR A 33 12.25 3.46 2.47
C THR A 33 11.30 4.13 1.49
N GLY A 34 10.05 4.34 1.89
CA GLY A 34 9.10 5.11 1.09
C GLY A 34 8.08 5.85 1.94
N CYS A 35 7.30 6.71 1.31
CA CYS A 35 6.15 7.34 1.95
C CYS A 35 4.95 7.47 1.02
N THR A 36 3.76 7.47 1.61
CA THR A 36 2.50 7.69 0.89
C THR A 36 1.65 8.72 1.62
N ARG A 37 0.68 9.31 0.92
CA ARG A 37 -0.27 10.25 1.51
C ARG A 37 -1.29 9.50 2.36
N GLY A 38 -1.48 9.95 3.60
CA GLY A 38 -2.46 9.37 4.48
C GLY A 38 -2.25 9.72 5.95
N ARG A 39 -2.83 8.91 6.82
CA ARG A 39 -2.67 9.05 8.26
C ARG A 39 -2.68 7.67 8.91
N LEU A 40 -1.77 7.46 9.85
CA LEU A 40 -1.86 6.29 10.74
C LEU A 40 -2.86 6.58 11.85
N VAL A 41 -3.78 5.64 12.05
CA VAL A 41 -4.80 5.70 13.11
C VAL A 41 -4.70 4.42 13.92
N ASP A 42 -4.58 4.55 15.23
CA ASP A 42 -4.54 3.40 16.13
C ASP A 42 -5.92 2.76 16.22
N LEU A 43 -6.00 1.45 15.90
CA LEU A 43 -7.22 0.68 16.12
C LEU A 43 -7.33 0.28 17.60
N PRO A 44 -8.55 0.11 18.14
CA PRO A 44 -8.75 -0.42 19.49
C PRO A 44 -8.07 -1.78 19.74
N ALA A 45 -7.80 -2.55 18.68
CA ALA A 45 -7.07 -3.81 18.71
C ALA A 45 -5.54 -3.66 18.92
N GLY A 46 -5.01 -2.44 19.01
CA GLY A 46 -3.60 -2.16 19.32
C GLY A 46 -2.65 -2.14 18.12
N TYR A 47 -3.17 -2.08 16.89
CA TYR A 47 -2.36 -1.98 15.66
C TYR A 47 -2.76 -0.74 14.85
N PRO A 48 -1.79 0.07 14.37
CA PRO A 48 -2.10 1.22 13.55
C PRO A 48 -2.56 0.77 12.16
N THR A 49 -3.59 1.41 11.63
CA THR A 49 -4.04 1.25 10.25
C THR A 49 -3.79 2.52 9.45
N LEU A 50 -3.54 2.37 8.15
CA LEU A 50 -3.36 3.48 7.23
C LEU A 50 -4.72 3.93 6.67
N HIS A 51 -5.09 5.18 6.95
CA HIS A 51 -6.14 5.90 6.24
C HIS A 51 -5.54 6.64 5.05
N VAL A 52 -6.16 6.53 3.88
CA VAL A 52 -5.76 7.25 2.67
C VAL A 52 -6.94 7.99 2.05
N PRO A 53 -6.72 9.12 1.37
CA PRO A 53 -7.76 9.73 0.55
C PRO A 53 -8.22 8.76 -0.54
N GLY A 54 -9.53 8.67 -0.77
CA GLY A 54 -10.07 7.82 -1.84
C GLY A 54 -9.51 8.18 -3.21
N SER A 55 -9.24 9.47 -3.45
CA SER A 55 -8.59 9.98 -4.66
C SER A 55 -7.16 9.48 -4.88
N SER A 56 -6.50 8.93 -3.84
CA SER A 56 -5.16 8.33 -3.96
C SER A 56 -5.20 6.84 -4.32
N VAL A 57 -6.38 6.19 -4.25
CA VAL A 57 -6.54 4.77 -4.57
C VAL A 57 -6.60 4.58 -6.08
N LEU A 58 -5.58 3.91 -6.62
CA LEU A 58 -5.44 3.63 -8.05
C LEU A 58 -6.21 2.37 -8.46
N ALA A 59 -6.31 1.40 -7.55
CA ALA A 59 -7.05 0.17 -7.74
C ALA A 59 -7.36 -0.50 -6.39
N ILE A 60 -8.42 -1.30 -6.37
CA ILE A 60 -8.74 -2.21 -5.26
C ILE A 60 -8.36 -3.63 -5.69
N GLY A 61 -7.81 -4.41 -4.76
CA GLY A 61 -7.44 -5.80 -4.99
C GLY A 61 -8.66 -6.68 -5.26
N THR A 62 -8.44 -7.72 -6.05
CA THR A 62 -9.43 -8.70 -6.49
C THR A 62 -8.99 -10.12 -6.11
N SER A 63 -9.85 -11.10 -6.38
CA SER A 63 -9.48 -12.52 -6.24
C SER A 63 -8.55 -13.01 -7.34
N ASP A 64 -8.40 -12.27 -8.45
CA ASP A 64 -7.48 -12.60 -9.52
C ASP A 64 -6.09 -11.99 -9.24
N LEU A 65 -5.25 -12.80 -8.57
CA LEU A 65 -3.91 -12.38 -8.18
C LEU A 65 -3.00 -12.09 -9.38
N ALA A 66 -3.21 -12.76 -10.51
CA ALA A 66 -2.42 -12.55 -11.72
C ALA A 66 -2.80 -11.21 -12.38
N ALA A 67 -4.09 -10.91 -12.46
CA ALA A 67 -4.59 -9.62 -12.95
C ALA A 67 -4.12 -8.46 -12.05
N ASP A 68 -4.13 -8.65 -10.74
CA ASP A 68 -3.65 -7.64 -9.79
C ASP A 68 -2.13 -7.43 -9.87
N ALA A 69 -1.35 -8.51 -9.99
CA ALA A 69 0.08 -8.43 -10.24
C ALA A 69 0.36 -7.65 -11.53
N TRP A 70 -0.33 -7.99 -12.62
CA TRP A 70 -0.21 -7.29 -13.89
C TRP A 70 -0.57 -5.80 -13.76
N ARG A 71 -1.67 -5.48 -13.07
CA ARG A 71 -2.14 -4.11 -12.84
C ARG A 71 -1.11 -3.29 -12.06
N GLY A 72 -0.54 -3.82 -10.99
CA GLY A 72 0.50 -3.12 -10.21
C GLY A 72 1.77 -2.86 -11.02
N MET A 73 2.18 -3.80 -11.88
CA MET A 73 3.35 -3.65 -12.73
C MET A 73 3.16 -2.62 -13.85
N HIS A 74 1.98 -2.59 -14.47
CA HIS A 74 1.68 -1.77 -15.65
C HIS A 74 0.95 -0.46 -15.31
N CYS A 75 0.64 -0.21 -14.04
CA CYS A 75 0.06 1.05 -13.62
C CYS A 75 1.05 2.20 -13.88
N THR A 76 0.62 3.16 -14.69
CA THR A 76 1.32 4.42 -14.89
C THR A 76 0.63 5.48 -14.04
N LEU A 77 1.43 6.29 -13.34
CA LEU A 77 0.90 7.41 -12.56
C LEU A 77 0.69 8.61 -13.50
N PRO A 78 -0.48 9.28 -13.45
CA PRO A 78 -0.77 10.40 -14.32
C PRO A 78 0.05 11.64 -13.94
N GLY A 79 0.79 12.18 -14.91
CA GLY A 79 1.75 13.26 -14.67
C GLY A 79 2.90 12.79 -13.78
N THR A 80 4.02 13.50 -13.81
CA THR A 80 4.96 13.44 -12.68
C THR A 80 4.55 14.56 -11.73
N PRO A 81 3.70 14.32 -10.70
CA PRO A 81 3.76 15.19 -9.53
C PRO A 81 5.22 15.24 -9.12
N THR A 82 5.76 16.43 -8.97
CA THR A 82 7.09 16.54 -8.37
C THR A 82 7.03 15.93 -6.97
N SER A 83 8.15 15.42 -6.47
CA SER A 83 8.23 15.02 -5.07
C SER A 83 7.75 16.15 -4.16
N GLU A 84 8.00 17.40 -4.53
CA GLU A 84 7.47 18.61 -3.89
C GLU A 84 5.94 18.66 -3.87
N ASP A 85 5.24 18.46 -5.00
CA ASP A 85 3.78 18.44 -5.05
C ASP A 85 3.18 17.31 -4.20
N PHE A 86 3.88 16.19 -4.10
CA PHE A 86 3.45 15.03 -3.32
C PHE A 86 3.70 15.23 -1.82
N ILE A 87 4.81 15.87 -1.46
CA ILE A 87 5.22 16.18 -0.09
C ILE A 87 4.49 17.42 0.44
N ALA A 88 4.04 18.31 -0.45
CA ALA A 88 3.35 19.53 -0.08
C ALA A 88 2.26 19.22 0.94
N PRO A 89 2.21 19.97 2.07
CA PRO A 89 1.26 19.74 3.14
C PRO A 89 -0.14 20.11 2.67
N ALA A 90 -0.78 19.20 1.96
CA ALA A 90 -2.23 19.20 1.79
C ALA A 90 -2.82 18.74 3.11
N LEU A 91 -2.94 19.64 4.09
CA LEU A 91 -3.58 19.32 5.37
C LEU A 91 -5.00 18.80 5.10
N PRO A 92 -5.41 17.66 5.72
CA PRO A 92 -4.74 16.95 6.81
C PRO A 92 -3.94 15.70 6.37
N CYS A 93 -3.67 15.49 5.08
CA CYS A 93 -2.96 14.32 4.57
C CYS A 93 -1.47 14.39 4.89
N ALA A 94 -1.08 13.87 6.06
CA ALA A 94 0.32 13.68 6.40
C ALA A 94 1.00 12.65 5.46
N LEU A 95 2.33 12.67 5.40
CA LEU A 95 3.07 11.58 4.78
C LEU A 95 3.27 10.46 5.80
N VAL A 96 2.82 9.26 5.46
CA VAL A 96 3.08 8.05 6.24
C VAL A 96 4.37 7.41 5.72
N ARG A 97 5.36 7.30 6.60
CA ARG A 97 6.65 6.65 6.31
C ARG A 97 6.54 5.15 6.51
N GLY A 98 7.07 4.40 5.55
CA GLY A 98 7.11 2.94 5.57
C GLY A 98 8.27 2.41 4.76
N GLU A 99 8.16 1.16 4.35
CA GLU A 99 9.11 0.48 3.48
C GLU A 99 8.39 -0.04 2.24
N VAL A 100 9.08 -0.05 1.11
CA VAL A 100 8.66 -0.75 -0.10
C VAL A 100 9.50 -2.01 -0.26
N ILE A 101 8.81 -3.14 -0.31
CA ILE A 101 9.38 -4.47 -0.47
C ILE A 101 9.09 -4.96 -1.88
N ASP A 102 10.14 -5.36 -2.59
CA ASP A 102 10.06 -5.94 -3.93
C ASP A 102 10.14 -7.48 -3.81
N PHE A 103 9.13 -8.21 -4.32
CA PHE A 103 9.10 -9.68 -4.33
C PHE A 103 9.25 -10.22 -5.76
N ALA A 104 9.89 -11.39 -5.90
CA ALA A 104 10.19 -11.99 -7.21
C ALA A 104 8.98 -12.65 -7.91
N ASP A 105 8.08 -13.24 -7.14
CA ASP A 105 6.88 -13.93 -7.61
C ASP A 105 5.64 -13.20 -7.07
N ALA A 106 5.05 -12.36 -7.92
CA ALA A 106 3.96 -11.50 -7.51
C ALA A 106 2.70 -12.27 -7.07
N PRO A 107 2.17 -13.23 -7.83
CA PRO A 107 1.02 -14.02 -7.38
C PRO A 107 1.26 -14.77 -6.06
N ALA A 108 2.44 -15.40 -5.89
CA ALA A 108 2.74 -16.13 -4.66
C ALA A 108 2.85 -15.19 -3.45
N ALA A 109 3.50 -14.04 -3.62
CA ALA A 109 3.63 -13.03 -2.57
C ALA A 109 2.25 -12.45 -2.20
N LEU A 110 1.41 -12.10 -3.18
CA LEU A 110 0.05 -11.64 -2.94
C LEU A 110 -0.78 -12.67 -2.17
N HIS A 111 -0.74 -13.95 -2.57
CA HIS A 111 -1.48 -15.00 -1.88
C HIS A 111 -1.07 -15.12 -0.40
N ARG A 112 0.23 -15.11 -0.11
CA ARG A 112 0.76 -15.20 1.25
C ARG A 112 0.38 -13.99 2.09
N LEU A 113 0.46 -12.79 1.51
CA LEU A 113 0.15 -11.53 2.21
C LEU A 113 -1.35 -11.38 2.46
N ASP A 114 -2.20 -11.74 1.50
CA ASP A 114 -3.66 -11.74 1.67
C ASP A 114 -4.09 -12.64 2.83
N LYS A 115 -3.45 -13.81 2.95
CA LYS A 115 -3.71 -14.74 4.05
C LYS A 115 -3.28 -14.17 5.41
N LEU A 116 -2.16 -13.45 5.46
CA LEU A 116 -1.67 -12.82 6.68
C LEU A 116 -2.58 -11.67 7.14
N GLU A 117 -3.03 -10.84 6.19
CA GLU A 117 -3.82 -9.64 6.44
C GLU A 117 -5.34 -9.91 6.41
N GLU A 118 -5.73 -11.19 6.32
CA GLU A 118 -7.11 -11.67 6.27
C GLU A 118 -7.96 -10.93 5.22
N PHE A 119 -7.37 -10.70 4.04
CA PHE A 119 -8.06 -10.09 2.91
C PHE A 119 -8.89 -11.13 2.15
N ALA A 120 -10.20 -10.90 2.08
CA ALA A 120 -11.18 -11.73 1.39
C ALA A 120 -12.02 -10.87 0.42
N PRO A 121 -11.67 -10.84 -0.88
CA PRO A 121 -12.43 -10.12 -1.90
C PRO A 121 -13.90 -10.57 -1.93
N GLY A 122 -14.84 -9.62 -1.80
CA GLY A 122 -16.29 -9.92 -1.78
C GLY A 122 -16.83 -10.46 -0.44
N GLY A 123 -15.98 -10.55 0.59
CA GLY A 123 -16.35 -10.90 1.95
C GLY A 123 -16.05 -9.78 2.96
N ILE A 124 -16.19 -10.09 4.25
CA ILE A 124 -15.75 -9.19 5.33
C ILE A 124 -14.23 -9.35 5.46
N SER A 125 -13.49 -8.27 5.25
CA SER A 125 -12.02 -8.25 5.40
C SER A 125 -11.62 -7.29 6.50
N LEU A 126 -10.63 -7.64 7.33
CA LEU A 126 -10.07 -6.71 8.32
C LEU A 126 -9.21 -5.62 7.65
N TYR A 127 -8.59 -5.97 6.52
CA TYR A 127 -7.86 -5.06 5.66
C TYR A 127 -8.26 -5.27 4.19
N LEU A 128 -8.34 -4.18 3.44
CA LEU A 128 -8.49 -4.13 2.00
C LEU A 128 -7.11 -3.97 1.35
N ARG A 129 -6.83 -4.79 0.34
CA ARG A 129 -5.67 -4.58 -0.53
C ARG A 129 -5.97 -3.45 -1.52
N VAL A 130 -5.14 -2.41 -1.54
CA VAL A 130 -5.28 -1.26 -2.45
C VAL A 130 -3.95 -0.89 -3.10
N LEU A 131 -3.99 -0.36 -4.32
CA LEU A 131 -2.83 0.14 -5.05
C LEU A 131 -2.72 1.65 -4.86
N LEU A 132 -1.57 2.13 -4.40
CA LEU A 132 -1.33 3.54 -4.09
C LEU A 132 -0.05 4.08 -4.72
N PRO A 133 0.04 5.40 -4.95
CA PRO A 133 1.31 6.06 -5.22
C PRO A 133 2.16 6.12 -3.94
N VAL A 134 3.41 5.71 -4.06
CA VAL A 134 4.41 5.76 -2.97
C VAL A 134 5.67 6.42 -3.50
N LEU A 135 6.13 7.46 -2.79
CA LEU A 135 7.39 8.12 -3.08
C LEU A 135 8.55 7.28 -2.56
N VAL A 136 9.44 6.87 -3.44
CA VAL A 136 10.62 6.05 -3.16
C VAL A 136 11.79 6.65 -3.93
N ASP A 137 12.85 7.07 -3.23
CA ASP A 137 14.03 7.67 -3.85
C ASP A 137 13.66 8.81 -4.84
N ASP A 138 12.75 9.71 -4.42
CA ASP A 138 12.17 10.82 -5.21
C ASP A 138 11.36 10.42 -6.45
N VAL A 139 11.07 9.13 -6.62
CA VAL A 139 10.23 8.60 -7.71
C VAL A 139 8.93 8.06 -7.15
N LEU A 140 7.80 8.45 -7.77
CA LEU A 140 6.50 7.88 -7.44
C LEU A 140 6.33 6.52 -8.12
N LEU A 141 6.06 5.51 -7.30
CA LEU A 141 5.88 4.13 -7.70
C LEU A 141 4.51 3.61 -7.24
N PRO A 142 3.73 2.91 -8.09
CA PRO A 142 2.51 2.25 -7.67
C PRO A 142 2.84 1.02 -6.80
N CYS A 143 2.41 1.01 -5.54
CA CYS A 143 2.68 -0.09 -4.61
C CYS A 143 1.36 -0.60 -4.02
N TRP A 144 1.23 -1.92 -3.92
CA TRP A 144 0.13 -2.54 -3.19
C TRP A 144 0.34 -2.33 -1.69
N THR A 145 -0.74 -2.13 -0.94
CA THR A 145 -0.72 -2.02 0.51
C THR A 145 -2.04 -2.56 1.08
N TYR A 146 -2.09 -2.77 2.39
CA TYR A 146 -3.30 -3.19 3.10
C TYR A 146 -3.79 -2.03 3.97
N VAL A 147 -5.08 -1.71 3.93
CA VAL A 147 -5.72 -0.61 4.70
C VAL A 147 -7.00 -1.10 5.34
N SER A 148 -7.36 -0.69 6.56
CA SER A 148 -8.63 -1.18 7.16
C SER A 148 -9.85 -0.66 6.38
N PRO A 149 -10.94 -1.42 6.20
CA PRO A 149 -12.16 -0.91 5.57
C PRO A 149 -12.80 0.23 6.40
N ILE A 150 -12.67 0.20 7.72
CA ILE A 150 -13.11 1.30 8.61
C ILE A 150 -12.28 2.56 8.32
N ALA A 151 -11.00 2.38 7.97
CA ALA A 151 -10.12 3.45 7.53
C ALA A 151 -10.35 3.91 6.09
N SER A 152 -10.87 3.00 5.26
CA SER A 152 -11.27 3.22 3.88
C SER A 152 -12.69 3.78 3.76
N ALA A 153 -13.40 4.02 4.88
CA ALA A 153 -14.48 5.01 4.92
C ALA A 153 -13.85 6.34 4.52
N MET A 154 -13.89 6.57 3.21
CA MET A 154 -13.19 7.58 2.44
C MET A 154 -13.04 8.85 3.26
N MET A 155 -11.81 9.38 3.39
CA MET A 155 -11.72 10.81 3.72
C MET A 155 -12.59 11.53 2.69
N PRO A 156 -13.59 12.32 3.12
CA PRO A 156 -14.46 13.02 2.19
C PRO A 156 -13.58 13.88 1.27
N PRO A 157 -13.95 14.04 -0.01
CA PRO A 157 -13.20 14.87 -0.96
C PRO A 157 -13.04 16.32 -0.47
N ASP A 158 -13.88 16.75 0.49
CA ASP A 158 -14.04 18.12 0.92
C ASP A 158 -13.14 18.55 2.10
N CYS A 159 -12.18 17.73 2.54
CA CYS A 159 -11.17 18.22 3.49
C CYS A 159 -10.18 19.25 2.86
N CYS A 160 -10.38 19.62 1.59
CA CYS A 160 -9.63 20.65 0.87
C CYS A 160 -10.38 21.99 0.71
N HIS A 161 -11.53 22.22 1.35
CA HIS A 161 -12.24 23.50 1.23
C HIS A 161 -12.44 24.22 2.57
N HIS A 162 -11.64 25.29 2.71
CA HIS A 162 -11.74 26.49 3.56
C HIS A 162 -11.80 26.31 5.08
#